data_AF-A0A2H0VX26-F1
#
_entry.id   AF-A0A2H0VX26-F1
#
_cell.length_a   1.000
_cell.length_b   1.000
_cell.length_c   1.000
_cell.angle_alpha   90.00
_cell.angle_beta   90.00
_cell.angle_gamma   90.00
#
_symmetry.space_group_name_H-M   'P 1'
#
loop_
_entity.id
_entity.type
_entity.pdbx_description
1 polymer ?
#
loop_
_entity_poly.entity_id
_entity_poly.type
_entity_poly.pdbx_seq_one_letter_code
_entity_poly.pdbx_strand_id
1 'polypeptide(L)'
;MWILGVLPFAIQAIAMVFDEGYFHVRRGLPKWERIGHPIDTCSVLICMGFVLFVPFSKGALICYIALASFSSILVTKDEFVHKDHCPAAENWLHALLFTLHPIMLTCAGFIWPVIQGVEVTPWIAKWLDNQEALLSFLQMQFAVMVLFLVYQIVFWNVIWKNKPVLKQ
;
A
#
# COMPACT_ATOMS: atom_id res chain seq x y z
N MET A 1 2.80 -1.10 -22.50
CA MET A 1 3.95 -0.97 -21.57
C MET A 1 3.49 -1.17 -20.12
N TRP A 2 2.58 -2.12 -19.89
CA TRP A 2 1.83 -2.23 -18.62
C TRP A 2 2.72 -2.44 -17.38
N ILE A 3 3.92 -3.02 -17.56
CA ILE A 3 4.93 -3.20 -16.50
C ILE A 3 5.26 -1.88 -15.80
N LEU A 4 5.34 -0.76 -16.54
CA LEU A 4 5.61 0.55 -15.95
C LEU A 4 4.45 1.05 -15.07
N GLY A 5 3.21 0.60 -15.35
CA GLY A 5 2.04 0.93 -14.54
C GLY A 5 2.00 0.20 -13.19
N VAL A 6 2.65 -0.96 -13.09
CA VAL A 6 2.74 -1.73 -11.85
C VAL A 6 4.06 -1.52 -11.10
N LEU A 7 5.03 -0.81 -11.70
CA LEU A 7 6.33 -0.57 -11.09
C LEU A 7 6.27 0.10 -9.71
N PRO A 8 5.42 1.13 -9.45
CA PRO A 8 5.33 1.73 -8.11
C PRO A 8 4.93 0.73 -7.03
N PHE A 9 4.03 -0.23 -7.34
CA PHE A 9 3.65 -1.29 -6.41
C PHE A 9 4.83 -2.19 -6.07
N ALA A 10 5.62 -2.59 -7.07
CA ALA A 10 6.76 -3.45 -6.87
C ALA A 10 7.85 -2.77 -6.02
N ILE A 11 8.15 -1.49 -6.30
CA ILE A 11 9.12 -0.72 -5.51
C ILE A 11 8.61 -0.56 -4.07
N GLN A 12 7.32 -0.24 -3.89
CA GLN A 12 6.72 -0.13 -2.55
C GLN A 12 6.79 -1.47 -1.80
N ALA A 13 6.49 -2.59 -2.45
CA ALA A 13 6.57 -3.92 -1.84
C ALA A 13 8.00 -4.26 -1.40
N ILE A 14 9.01 -3.97 -2.23
CA ILE A 14 10.42 -4.19 -1.87
C ILE A 14 10.82 -3.31 -0.67
N ALA A 15 10.44 -2.03 -0.69
CA ALA A 15 10.71 -1.12 0.42
C ALA A 15 10.04 -1.58 1.72
N MET A 16 8.79 -2.04 1.67
CA MET A 16 8.09 -2.60 2.83
C MET A 16 8.75 -3.88 3.35
N VAL A 17 9.24 -4.76 2.47
CA VAL A 17 9.98 -5.96 2.90
C VAL A 17 11.26 -5.59 3.64
N PHE A 18 11.98 -4.56 3.18
CA PHE A 18 13.17 -4.10 3.88
C PHE A 18 12.83 -3.45 5.22
N ASP A 19 11.78 -2.62 5.27
CA ASP A 19 11.29 -2.01 6.50
C ASP A 19 10.93 -3.07 7.55
N GLU A 20 10.08 -4.01 7.15
CA GLU A 20 9.56 -5.06 8.00
C GLU A 20 10.64 -6.08 8.40
N GLY A 21 11.41 -6.57 7.42
CA GLY A 21 12.38 -7.64 7.61
C GLY A 21 13.69 -7.20 8.28
N TYR A 22 14.06 -5.93 8.16
CA TYR A 22 15.29 -5.40 8.74
C TYR A 22 15.03 -4.43 9.89
N PHE A 23 14.35 -3.30 9.66
CA PHE A 23 14.20 -2.26 10.67
C PHE A 23 13.28 -2.68 11.82
N HIS A 24 12.06 -3.13 11.52
CA HIS A 24 11.10 -3.57 12.55
C HIS A 24 11.62 -4.78 13.32
N VAL A 25 12.20 -5.77 12.62
CA VAL A 25 12.81 -6.94 13.27
C VAL A 25 13.96 -6.55 14.19
N ARG A 26 14.78 -5.57 13.82
CA ARG A 26 15.91 -5.12 14.65
C ARG A 26 15.46 -4.31 15.86
N ARG A 27 14.59 -3.31 15.68
CA ARG A 27 14.20 -2.38 16.76
C ARG A 27 13.00 -2.84 17.58
N GLY A 28 12.18 -3.75 17.06
CA GLY A 28 10.88 -4.11 17.63
C GLY A 28 9.80 -3.07 17.32
N LEU A 29 8.52 -3.42 17.48
CA LEU A 29 7.41 -2.55 17.05
C LEU A 29 6.63 -1.96 18.25
N PRO A 30 6.61 -0.62 18.43
CA PRO A 30 5.80 0.07 19.43
C PRO A 30 4.31 -0.29 19.38
N LYS A 31 3.60 -0.13 20.50
CA LYS A 31 2.16 -0.45 20.58
C LYS A 31 1.32 0.31 19.55
N TRP A 32 1.66 1.59 19.30
CA TRP A 32 0.94 2.42 18.34
C TRP A 32 1.11 1.92 16.91
N GLU A 33 2.34 1.61 16.50
CA GLU A 33 2.63 1.04 15.16
C GLU A 33 1.97 -0.34 14.98
N ARG A 34 1.93 -1.19 16.02
CA ARG A 34 1.27 -2.51 15.96
C ARG A 34 -0.23 -2.48 15.67
N ILE A 35 -0.89 -1.39 16.02
CA ILE A 35 -2.31 -1.16 15.74
C ILE A 35 -2.46 -0.33 14.48
N GLY A 36 -1.59 0.67 14.29
CA GLY A 36 -1.55 1.54 13.12
C GLY A 36 -1.37 0.76 11.82
N HIS A 37 -0.34 -0.09 11.73
CA HIS A 37 0.02 -0.77 10.48
C HIS A 37 -1.12 -1.67 9.94
N PRO A 38 -1.85 -2.45 10.77
CA PRO A 38 -3.06 -3.14 10.31
C PRO A 38 -4.14 -2.18 9.79
N ILE A 39 -4.37 -1.04 10.44
CA ILE A 39 -5.36 -0.05 9.99
C ILE A 39 -4.95 0.55 8.64
N ASP A 40 -3.66 0.85 8.46
CA ASP A 40 -3.12 1.37 7.21
C ASP A 40 -3.29 0.37 6.07
N THR A 41 -2.92 -0.90 6.32
CA THR A 41 -3.10 -1.99 5.36
C THR A 41 -4.56 -2.21 5.01
N CYS A 42 -5.46 -2.16 6.00
CA CYS A 42 -6.90 -2.20 5.78
C CYS A 42 -7.38 -1.05 4.89
N SER A 43 -6.87 0.16 5.07
CA SER A 43 -7.25 1.31 4.23
C SER A 43 -6.85 1.12 2.76
N VAL A 44 -5.69 0.52 2.50
CA VAL A 44 -5.24 0.17 1.14
C VAL A 44 -6.07 -0.97 0.57
N LEU A 45 -6.36 -2.01 1.37
CA LEU A 45 -7.23 -3.12 0.97
C LEU A 45 -8.63 -2.62 0.57
N ILE A 46 -9.18 -1.64 1.29
CA ILE A 46 -10.45 -1.01 0.92
C ILE A 46 -10.33 -0.35 -0.45
N CYS A 47 -9.27 0.42 -0.72
CA CYS A 47 -9.04 1.04 -2.03
C CYS A 47 -8.90 0.00 -3.15
N MET A 48 -8.13 -1.07 -2.92
CA MET A 48 -7.84 -2.10 -3.91
C MET A 48 -9.07 -2.99 -4.16
N GLY A 49 -9.81 -3.32 -3.11
CA GLY A 49 -11.11 -4.00 -3.23
C GLY A 49 -12.13 -3.13 -3.97
N PHE A 50 -12.12 -1.82 -3.76
CA PHE A 50 -12.98 -0.89 -4.50
C PHE A 50 -12.71 -0.98 -6.00
N VAL A 51 -11.43 -0.93 -6.41
CA VAL A 51 -11.02 -1.08 -7.82
C VAL A 51 -11.41 -2.44 -8.41
N LEU A 52 -11.27 -3.52 -7.63
CA LEU A 52 -11.55 -4.87 -8.11
C LEU A 52 -13.06 -5.18 -8.22
N PHE A 53 -13.87 -4.64 -7.32
CA PHE A 53 -15.25 -5.12 -7.14
C PHE A 53 -16.32 -4.07 -7.44
N VAL A 54 -16.00 -2.78 -7.53
CA VAL A 54 -16.97 -1.72 -7.84
C VAL A 54 -16.92 -1.37 -9.33
N PRO A 55 -18.06 -1.33 -10.04
CA PRO A 55 -18.11 -0.89 -11.42
C PRO A 55 -17.64 0.57 -11.58
N PHE A 56 -16.79 0.80 -12.58
CA PHE A 56 -16.25 2.12 -12.87
C PHE A 56 -17.36 3.06 -13.32
N SER A 57 -17.46 4.21 -12.67
CA SER A 57 -18.36 5.29 -13.02
C SER A 57 -17.80 6.62 -12.50
N LYS A 58 -18.31 7.75 -12.98
CA LYS A 58 -17.87 9.08 -12.49
C LYS A 58 -18.09 9.24 -10.99
N GLY A 59 -19.22 8.75 -10.46
CA GLY A 59 -19.50 8.79 -9.03
C GLY A 59 -18.56 7.89 -8.23
N ALA A 60 -18.35 6.66 -8.69
CA ALA A 60 -17.43 5.73 -8.03
C ALA A 60 -15.97 6.23 -8.08
N LEU A 61 -15.56 6.94 -9.14
CA LEU A 61 -14.25 7.59 -9.21
C LEU A 61 -14.07 8.66 -8.11
N ILE A 62 -15.09 9.50 -7.86
CA ILE A 62 -15.04 10.49 -6.78
C ILE A 62 -14.89 9.80 -5.42
N CYS A 63 -15.67 8.73 -5.19
CA CYS A 63 -15.54 7.93 -3.96
C CYS A 63 -14.14 7.31 -3.83
N TYR A 64 -13.59 6.77 -4.91
CA TYR A 64 -12.26 6.19 -4.92
C TYR A 64 -11.18 7.23 -4.60
N ILE A 65 -11.26 8.42 -5.20
CA ILE A 65 -10.34 9.52 -4.91
C ILE A 65 -10.41 9.88 -3.42
N ALA A 66 -11.62 9.99 -2.85
CA ALA A 66 -11.78 10.27 -1.42
C ALA A 66 -11.15 9.18 -0.54
N LEU A 67 -11.36 7.90 -0.86
CA LEU A 67 -10.76 6.77 -0.14
C LEU A 67 -9.23 6.76 -0.26
N ALA A 68 -8.69 7.00 -1.46
CA ALA A 68 -7.26 7.01 -1.71
C ALA A 68 -6.56 8.19 -1.01
N SER A 69 -7.18 9.38 -1.05
CA SER A 69 -6.70 10.55 -0.30
C SER A 69 -6.75 10.31 1.20
N PHE A 70 -7.85 9.74 1.72
CA PHE A 70 -7.95 9.37 3.13
C PHE A 70 -6.85 8.38 3.54
N SER A 71 -6.64 7.31 2.76
CA SER A 71 -5.58 6.33 3.01
C SER A 71 -4.20 6.98 2.99
N SER A 72 -3.94 7.91 2.06
CA SER A 72 -2.66 8.62 1.96
C SER A 72 -2.42 9.57 3.13
N ILE A 73 -3.46 10.24 3.64
CA ILE A 73 -3.36 11.08 4.84
C ILE A 73 -3.19 10.20 6.09
N LEU A 74 -3.90 9.08 6.16
CA LEU A 74 -3.92 8.20 7.31
C LEU A 74 -2.51 7.70 7.67
N VAL A 75 -1.72 7.28 6.68
CA VAL A 75 -0.34 6.80 6.91
C VAL A 75 0.61 7.88 7.43
N THR A 76 0.31 9.16 7.23
CA THR A 76 1.15 10.25 7.76
C THR A 76 1.15 10.33 9.28
N LYS A 77 0.17 9.69 9.95
CA LYS A 77 0.12 9.61 11.42
C LYS A 77 1.37 8.95 12.01
N ASP A 78 2.03 8.07 11.26
CA ASP A 78 3.14 7.29 11.79
C ASP A 78 4.41 8.14 11.92
N GLU A 79 4.49 9.27 11.23
CA GLU A 79 5.60 10.24 11.36
C GLU A 79 5.76 10.74 12.81
N PHE A 80 4.66 10.86 13.56
CA PHE A 80 4.71 11.25 14.96
C PHE A 80 5.41 10.21 15.84
N VAL A 81 5.44 8.94 15.42
CA VAL A 81 6.14 7.87 16.12
C VAL A 81 7.56 7.71 15.56
N HIS A 82 7.73 7.81 14.24
CA HIS A 82 9.00 7.61 13.55
C HIS A 82 10.08 8.58 14.04
N LYS A 83 9.74 9.86 14.20
CA LYS A 83 10.67 10.89 14.70
C LYS A 83 11.34 10.55 16.04
N ASP A 84 10.70 9.71 16.87
CA ASP A 84 11.14 9.39 18.23
C ASP A 84 11.85 8.02 18.33
N HIS A 85 11.75 7.17 17.29
CA HIS A 85 12.20 5.77 17.34
C HIS A 85 13.09 5.35 16.17
N CYS A 86 13.00 6.02 15.03
CA CYS A 86 13.64 5.60 13.79
C CYS A 86 14.98 6.33 13.57
N PRO A 87 16.06 5.62 13.23
CA PRO A 87 17.29 6.25 12.76
C PRO A 87 17.07 6.94 11.41
N ALA A 88 18.01 7.80 11.00
CA ALA A 88 17.92 8.53 9.74
C ALA A 88 17.69 7.64 8.50
N ALA A 89 18.28 6.45 8.46
CA ALA A 89 18.11 5.51 7.34
C ALA A 89 16.68 4.94 7.24
N GLU A 90 16.03 4.68 8.38
CA GLU A 90 14.65 4.20 8.43
C GLU A 90 13.68 5.33 8.07
N ASN A 91 13.89 6.55 8.61
CA ASN A 91 13.11 7.73 8.22
C ASN A 91 13.18 8.01 6.71
N TRP A 92 14.34 7.82 6.08
CA TRP A 92 14.46 7.97 4.63
C TRP A 92 13.63 6.92 3.87
N LEU A 93 13.64 5.67 4.32
CA LEU A 93 12.81 4.61 3.74
C LEU A 93 11.32 4.92 3.91
N HIS A 94 10.90 5.42 5.08
CA HIS A 94 9.53 5.84 5.34
C HIS A 94 9.10 7.01 4.46
N ALA A 95 9.97 8.00 4.23
CA ALA A 95 9.69 9.08 3.28
C ALA A 95 9.48 8.56 1.85
N LEU A 96 10.28 7.57 1.43
CA LEU A 96 10.08 6.89 0.14
C LEU A 96 8.74 6.15 0.10
N LEU A 97 8.40 5.40 1.15
CA LEU A 97 7.11 4.69 1.26
C LEU A 97 5.92 5.64 1.24
N PHE A 98 5.97 6.75 1.97
CA PHE A 98 4.93 7.79 1.96
C PHE A 98 4.77 8.45 0.60
N THR A 99 5.85 8.57 -0.18
CA THR A 99 5.78 9.10 -1.56
C THR A 99 5.18 8.06 -2.52
N LEU A 100 5.57 6.80 -2.38
CA LEU A 100 5.08 5.71 -3.24
C LEU A 100 3.61 5.41 -3.02
N HIS A 101 3.10 5.54 -1.80
CA HIS A 101 1.72 5.22 -1.44
C HIS A 101 0.65 5.93 -2.30
N PRO A 102 0.61 7.27 -2.40
CA PRO A 102 -0.34 7.95 -3.28
C PRO A 102 -0.09 7.68 -4.77
N ILE A 103 1.17 7.47 -5.18
CA ILE A 103 1.50 7.12 -6.58
C ILE A 103 0.91 5.75 -6.93
N MET A 104 1.09 4.77 -6.06
CA MET A 104 0.59 3.41 -6.21
C MET A 104 -0.94 3.39 -6.29
N LEU A 105 -1.62 4.12 -5.38
CA LEU A 105 -3.08 4.25 -5.43
C LEU A 105 -3.54 5.00 -6.71
N THR A 106 -2.80 6.01 -7.16
CA THR A 106 -3.10 6.67 -8.44
C THR A 106 -2.98 5.69 -9.61
N CYS A 107 -1.95 4.85 -9.65
CA CYS A 107 -1.81 3.80 -10.65
C CYS A 107 -2.97 2.79 -10.60
N ALA A 108 -3.41 2.36 -9.42
CA ALA A 108 -4.60 1.51 -9.28
C ALA A 108 -5.85 2.18 -9.88
N GLY A 109 -6.03 3.49 -9.64
CA GLY A 109 -7.12 4.28 -10.23
C GLY A 109 -7.08 4.34 -11.76
N PHE A 110 -5.90 4.40 -12.38
CA PHE A 110 -5.75 4.34 -13.85
C PHE A 110 -5.97 2.94 -14.42
N ILE A 111 -5.55 1.90 -13.69
CA ILE A 111 -5.74 0.50 -14.09
C ILE A 111 -7.22 0.11 -14.04
N TRP A 112 -7.98 0.67 -13.10
CA TRP A 112 -9.38 0.33 -12.84
C TRP A 112 -10.31 0.36 -14.07
N PRO A 113 -10.45 1.47 -14.83
CA PRO A 113 -11.29 1.46 -16.03
C PRO A 113 -10.79 0.49 -17.09
N VAL A 114 -9.46 0.29 -17.19
CA VAL A 114 -8.84 -0.62 -18.17
C VAL A 114 -9.21 -2.07 -17.89
N ILE A 115 -9.08 -2.55 -16.64
CA ILE A 115 -9.42 -3.93 -16.29
C ILE A 115 -10.90 -4.26 -16.48
N GLN A 116 -11.77 -3.24 -16.47
CA GLN A 116 -13.21 -3.38 -16.72
C GLN A 116 -13.60 -3.15 -18.20
N GLY A 117 -12.63 -2.92 -19.09
CA GLY A 117 -12.89 -2.71 -20.51
C GLY A 117 -13.60 -1.40 -20.84
N VAL A 118 -13.52 -0.41 -19.95
CA VAL A 118 -14.05 0.94 -20.20
C VAL A 118 -13.14 1.65 -21.20
N GLU A 119 -13.73 2.39 -22.15
CA GLU A 119 -12.97 3.20 -23.09
C GLU A 119 -12.15 4.28 -22.34
N VAL A 120 -10.85 4.31 -22.61
CA VAL A 120 -9.89 5.26 -22.05
C VAL A 120 -9.18 6.01 -23.16
N THR A 121 -8.46 7.07 -22.81
CA THR A 121 -7.68 7.82 -23.80
C THR A 121 -6.62 6.92 -24.46
N PRO A 122 -6.22 7.20 -25.72
CA PRO A 122 -5.27 6.35 -26.46
C PRO A 122 -3.92 6.16 -25.77
N TRP A 123 -3.45 7.16 -25.03
CA TRP A 123 -2.19 7.07 -24.30
C TRP A 123 -2.28 6.11 -23.10
N ILE A 124 -3.44 6.05 -22.40
CA ILE A 124 -3.66 5.09 -21.31
C ILE A 124 -3.76 3.69 -21.91
N ALA A 125 -4.51 3.52 -23.00
CA ALA A 125 -4.63 2.22 -23.66
C ALA A 125 -3.27 1.66 -24.12
N LYS A 126 -2.37 2.52 -24.63
CA LYS A 126 -1.00 2.11 -24.99
C LYS A 126 -0.11 1.83 -23.77
N TRP A 127 -0.26 2.62 -22.70
CA TRP A 127 0.51 2.42 -21.47
C TRP A 127 0.10 1.11 -20.79
N LEU A 128 -1.19 0.92 -20.55
CA LEU A 128 -1.82 -0.18 -19.84
C LEU A 128 -2.40 -1.21 -20.82
N ASP A 129 -1.57 -1.66 -21.75
CA ASP A 129 -1.92 -2.44 -22.96
C ASP A 129 -2.24 -3.93 -22.73
N ASN A 130 -2.20 -4.42 -21.49
CA ASN A 130 -2.45 -5.82 -21.17
C ASN A 130 -3.46 -5.95 -20.02
N GLN A 131 -4.74 -5.98 -20.38
CA GLN A 131 -5.86 -6.01 -19.45
C GLN A 131 -5.82 -7.23 -18.50
N GLU A 132 -5.59 -8.43 -19.04
CA GLU A 132 -5.58 -9.67 -18.26
C GLU A 132 -4.42 -9.71 -17.25
N ALA A 133 -3.23 -9.26 -17.65
CA ALA A 133 -2.07 -9.18 -16.77
C ALA A 133 -2.30 -8.17 -15.64
N LEU A 134 -2.91 -7.02 -15.94
CA LEU A 134 -3.23 -6.00 -14.95
C LEU A 134 -4.28 -6.49 -13.93
N LEU A 135 -5.32 -7.18 -14.39
CA LEU A 135 -6.32 -7.78 -13.51
C LEU A 135 -5.68 -8.83 -12.60
N SER A 136 -4.91 -9.75 -13.18
CA SER A 136 -4.19 -10.80 -12.43
C SER A 136 -3.25 -10.20 -11.40
N PHE A 137 -2.54 -9.13 -11.78
CA PHE A 137 -1.64 -8.41 -10.89
C PHE A 137 -2.39 -7.81 -9.70
N LEU A 138 -3.50 -7.09 -9.92
CA LEU A 138 -4.27 -6.47 -8.83
C LEU A 138 -4.90 -7.51 -7.90
N GLN A 139 -5.38 -8.64 -8.43
CA GLN A 139 -5.90 -9.76 -7.63
C GLN A 139 -4.81 -10.39 -6.76
N MET A 140 -3.63 -10.64 -7.34
CA MET A 140 -2.48 -11.15 -6.60
C MET A 140 -2.05 -10.14 -5.52
N GLN A 141 -1.94 -8.86 -5.86
CA GLN A 141 -1.58 -7.80 -4.92
C GLN A 141 -2.57 -7.74 -3.76
N PHE A 142 -3.88 -7.79 -4.05
CA PHE A 142 -4.94 -7.83 -3.03
C PHE A 142 -4.78 -9.03 -2.11
N ALA A 143 -4.60 -10.24 -2.67
CA ALA A 143 -4.40 -11.45 -1.88
C ALA A 143 -3.15 -11.38 -1.00
N VAL A 144 -2.02 -10.91 -1.55
CA VAL A 144 -0.76 -10.73 -0.80
C VAL A 144 -0.94 -9.71 0.33
N MET A 145 -1.65 -8.60 0.12
CA MET A 145 -1.92 -7.63 1.19
C MET A 145 -2.85 -8.18 2.27
N VAL A 146 -3.82 -9.04 1.92
CA VAL A 146 -4.63 -9.74 2.93
C VAL A 146 -3.74 -10.66 3.78
N LEU A 147 -2.85 -11.43 3.15
CA LEU A 147 -1.89 -12.27 3.87
C LEU A 147 -0.95 -11.41 4.73
N PHE A 148 -0.50 -10.27 4.23
CA PHE A 148 0.35 -9.34 4.97
C PHE A 148 -0.37 -8.73 6.18
N LEU A 149 -1.65 -8.36 6.05
CA LEU A 149 -2.48 -7.92 7.17
C LEU A 149 -2.57 -8.99 8.27
N VAL A 150 -2.85 -10.24 7.87
CA VAL A 150 -2.89 -11.37 8.81
C VAL A 150 -1.53 -11.55 9.49
N TYR A 151 -0.44 -11.48 8.71
CA TYR A 151 0.91 -11.53 9.24
C TYR A 151 1.15 -10.40 10.26
N GLN A 152 0.82 -9.15 9.95
CA GLN A 152 1.02 -8.02 10.87
C GLN A 152 0.28 -8.22 12.19
N ILE A 153 -0.98 -8.68 12.13
CA ILE A 153 -1.79 -8.95 13.32
C ILE A 153 -1.17 -10.09 14.12
N VAL A 154 -0.94 -11.25 13.51
CA VAL A 154 -0.47 -12.45 14.21
C VAL A 154 0.95 -12.27 14.73
N PHE A 155 1.86 -11.84 13.87
CA PHE A 155 3.28 -11.75 14.21
C PHE A 155 3.53 -10.71 15.30
N TRP A 156 3.05 -9.47 15.13
CA TRP A 156 3.37 -8.40 16.08
C TRP A 156 2.48 -8.36 17.32
N ASN A 157 1.22 -8.80 17.22
CA ASN A 157 0.29 -8.75 18.35
C ASN A 157 0.19 -10.07 19.12
N VAL A 158 0.63 -11.20 18.55
CA VAL A 158 0.62 -12.51 19.22
C VAL A 158 2.04 -13.04 19.44
N ILE A 159 2.83 -13.27 18.38
CA ILE A 159 4.12 -13.97 18.47
C ILE A 159 5.19 -13.10 19.14
N TRP A 160 5.34 -11.85 18.69
CA TRP A 160 6.36 -10.90 19.14
C TRP A 160 5.81 -9.78 20.00
N LYS A 161 4.67 -10.02 20.65
CA LYS A 161 3.98 -9.02 21.47
C LYS A 161 4.88 -8.37 22.52
N ASN A 162 5.81 -9.14 23.08
CA ASN A 162 6.68 -8.78 24.20
C ASN A 162 8.12 -8.44 23.78
N LYS A 163 8.42 -8.38 22.48
CA LYS A 163 9.76 -7.98 22.02
C LYS A 163 10.05 -6.56 22.52
N PRO A 164 11.21 -6.31 23.16
CA PRO A 164 11.56 -4.98 23.62
C PRO A 164 11.74 -4.03 22.43
N VAL A 165 11.27 -2.80 22.59
CA VAL A 165 11.46 -1.74 21.61
C VAL A 165 12.77 -1.01 21.95
N LEU A 166 13.73 -1.05 21.02
CA LEU A 166 14.98 -0.32 21.12
C LEU A 166 14.76 1.08 20.54
N LYS A 167 15.09 2.12 21.30
CA LYS A 167 15.21 3.48 20.76
C LYS A 167 16.58 3.63 20.10
N GLN A 168 16.61 4.15 18.88
CA GLN A 168 17.84 4.41 18.13
C GLN A 168 18.12 5.91 18.02
#